data_AF-A0A6P0IFH5-F1
#
_entry.id   AF-A0A6P0IFH5-F1
#
_cell.length_a   1.000
_cell.length_b   1.000
_cell.length_c   1.000
_cell.angle_alpha   90.00
_cell.angle_beta   90.00
_cell.angle_gamma   90.00
#
_symmetry.space_group_name_H-M   'P 1'
#
loop_
_entity.id
_entity.type
_entity.pdbx_description
1 polymer ?
#
loop_
_entity_poly.entity_id
_entity_poly.type
_entity_poly.pdbx_seq_one_letter_code
_entity_poly.pdbx_strand_id
1 'polypeptide(L)'
;KPVLGQALKLRLPQPMGYEDFQPVITRDDVHILPVGKQDYWVGATVEFPDDAGNVEAQPGLLEVVRQNAIAYCPPLATAEIIHTWYGLRPRPEGRPAPVIGQLPGYNNVWLATGHYRNGVLLAPATAQLIREEIIGSGK
;
A
#
# COMPACT_ATOMS: atom_id res chain seq x y z
N LYS A 1 4.38 -14.21 -4.79
CA LYS A 1 3.02 -14.45 -4.24
C LYS A 1 2.26 -13.14 -3.98
N PRO A 2 0.93 -13.09 -4.20
CA PRO A 2 0.11 -11.95 -3.78
C PRO A 2 0.03 -11.88 -2.26
N VAL A 3 -0.08 -10.67 -1.71
CA VAL A 3 -0.42 -10.42 -0.30
C VAL A 3 -1.56 -9.42 -0.30
N LEU A 4 -2.70 -9.80 0.27
CA LEU A 4 -3.87 -8.94 0.29
C LEU A 4 -3.70 -7.84 1.35
N GLY A 5 -4.17 -6.65 1.02
CA GLY A 5 -4.26 -5.55 1.97
C GLY A 5 -5.57 -4.80 1.80
N GLN A 6 -6.26 -4.60 2.91
CA GLN A 6 -7.50 -3.86 3.02
C GLN A 6 -7.25 -2.48 3.63
N ALA A 7 -8.06 -1.50 3.25
CA ALA A 7 -8.05 -0.15 3.79
C ALA A 7 -9.47 0.43 3.79
N LEU A 8 -9.68 1.45 4.62
CA LEU A 8 -10.93 2.19 4.73
C LEU A 8 -10.70 3.67 4.47
N LYS A 9 -11.62 4.30 3.75
CA LYS A 9 -11.72 5.74 3.64
C LYS A 9 -12.77 6.23 4.63
N LEU A 10 -12.33 7.05 5.58
CA LEU A 10 -13.16 7.65 6.62
C LEU A 10 -13.41 9.12 6.31
N ARG A 11 -14.54 9.64 6.75
CA ARG A 11 -14.85 11.07 6.74
C ARG A 11 -15.22 11.53 8.14
N LEU A 12 -14.57 12.59 8.60
CA LEU A 12 -14.92 13.25 9.85
C LEU A 12 -15.83 14.47 9.61
N PRO A 13 -16.70 14.82 10.57
CA PRO A 13 -17.52 16.03 10.46
C PRO A 13 -16.68 17.32 10.47
N GLN A 14 -15.47 17.26 11.04
CA GLN A 14 -14.50 18.35 11.13
C GLN A 14 -13.10 17.78 10.85
N PRO A 15 -12.19 18.55 10.21
CA PRO A 15 -10.81 18.11 9.99
C PRO A 15 -10.08 17.81 11.30
N MET A 16 -9.24 16.77 11.32
CA MET A 16 -8.24 16.56 12.36
C MET A 16 -7.08 17.54 12.17
N GLY A 17 -7.04 18.58 13.00
CA GLY A 17 -5.96 19.56 13.00
C GLY A 17 -6.26 20.79 12.14
N TYR A 18 -5.23 21.36 11.52
CA TYR A 18 -5.35 22.58 10.73
C TYR A 18 -5.84 22.31 9.31
N GLU A 19 -6.63 23.21 8.74
CA GLU A 19 -7.11 23.05 7.36
C GLU A 19 -5.98 23.05 6.33
N ASP A 20 -4.92 23.82 6.60
CA ASP A 20 -3.80 24.02 5.66
C ASP A 20 -2.72 22.94 5.77
N PHE A 21 -2.70 22.18 6.87
CA PHE A 21 -1.74 21.11 7.08
C PHE A 21 -2.27 20.02 8.00
N GLN A 22 -2.22 18.80 7.50
CA GLN A 22 -2.54 17.59 8.25
C GLN A 22 -1.44 16.55 8.00
N PRO A 23 -0.80 16.01 9.05
CA PRO A 23 0.29 15.07 8.89
C PRO A 23 -0.21 13.67 8.52
N VAL A 24 0.64 12.91 7.82
CA VAL A 24 0.49 11.46 7.75
C VAL A 24 0.96 10.86 9.08
N ILE A 25 0.13 10.02 9.68
CA ILE A 25 0.46 9.32 10.93
C ILE A 25 0.74 7.87 10.59
N THR A 26 1.86 7.33 11.07
CA THR A 26 2.24 5.93 10.88
C THR A 26 2.67 5.35 12.21
N ARG A 27 2.04 4.25 12.62
CA ARG A 27 2.35 3.54 13.84
C ARG A 27 1.91 2.09 13.75
N ASP A 28 2.78 1.16 14.13
CA ASP A 28 2.47 -0.27 14.25
C ASP A 28 1.75 -0.84 13.01
N ASP A 29 2.30 -0.55 11.81
CA ASP A 29 1.73 -0.92 10.50
C ASP A 29 0.34 -0.33 10.16
N VAL A 30 -0.13 0.63 10.95
CA VAL A 30 -1.31 1.46 10.67
C VAL A 30 -0.86 2.83 10.19
N HIS A 31 -1.41 3.25 9.06
CA HIS A 31 -1.18 4.52 8.41
C HIS A 31 -2.51 5.28 8.31
N ILE A 32 -2.49 6.55 8.71
CA ILE A 32 -3.60 7.49 8.58
C ILE A 32 -3.14 8.59 7.63
N LEU A 33 -3.74 8.64 6.44
CA LEU A 33 -3.38 9.56 5.38
C LEU A 33 -4.53 10.55 5.15
N PRO A 34 -4.36 11.85 5.44
CA PRO A 34 -5.35 12.86 5.08
C PRO A 34 -5.45 12.98 3.56
N VAL A 35 -6.67 13.01 3.04
CA VAL A 35 -6.97 13.23 1.62
C VAL A 35 -8.02 14.33 1.51
N GLY A 36 -7.57 15.54 1.20
CA GLY A 36 -8.42 16.72 1.28
C GLY A 36 -8.62 17.17 2.74
N LYS A 37 -9.74 17.84 3.01
CA LYS A 37 -9.96 18.47 4.32
C LYS A 37 -10.41 17.49 5.40
N GLN A 38 -11.38 16.62 5.09
CA GLN A 38 -12.10 15.82 6.08
C GLN A 38 -12.04 14.31 5.84
N ASP A 39 -11.42 13.87 4.75
CA ASP A 39 -11.32 12.45 4.43
C ASP A 39 -9.95 11.90 4.81
N TYR A 40 -9.91 10.66 5.28
CA TYR A 40 -8.70 9.98 5.71
C TYR A 40 -8.70 8.55 5.19
N TRP A 41 -7.62 8.15 4.55
CA TRP A 41 -7.36 6.73 4.34
C TRP A 41 -6.70 6.14 5.58
N VAL A 42 -7.29 5.06 6.07
CA VAL A 42 -6.75 4.27 7.17
C VAL A 42 -6.46 2.87 6.64
N GLY A 43 -5.21 2.45 6.78
CA GLY A 43 -4.81 1.14 6.32
C GLY A 43 -3.41 0.76 6.81
N ALA A 44 -2.95 -0.46 6.59
CA ALA A 44 -3.70 -1.49 5.86
C ALA A 44 -3.41 -2.87 6.45
N THR A 45 -4.34 -3.79 6.26
CA THR A 45 -4.12 -5.18 6.64
C THR A 45 -2.98 -5.80 5.82
N VAL A 46 -2.51 -6.94 6.31
CA VAL A 46 -1.45 -7.74 5.68
C VAL A 46 -1.89 -9.20 5.77
N GLU A 47 -2.43 -9.70 4.67
CA GLU A 47 -3.07 -11.01 4.60
C GLU A 47 -2.31 -11.90 3.62
N PHE A 48 -1.68 -12.94 4.16
CA PHE A 48 -0.94 -13.91 3.35
C PHE A 48 -1.88 -15.00 2.82
N PRO A 49 -1.59 -15.55 1.63
CA PRO A 49 -2.35 -16.66 1.10
C PRO A 49 -2.16 -17.92 1.96
N ASP A 50 -3.15 -18.80 1.92
CA ASP A 50 -3.10 -20.13 2.51
C ASP A 50 -2.15 -21.08 1.76
N ASP A 51 -2.04 -22.32 2.23
CA ASP A 51 -1.19 -23.35 1.62
C ASP A 51 -1.62 -23.70 0.18
N ALA A 52 -2.88 -23.45 -0.19
CA ALA A 52 -3.40 -23.63 -1.54
C ALA A 52 -3.17 -22.40 -2.44
N GLY A 53 -2.63 -21.30 -1.90
CA GLY A 53 -2.36 -20.06 -2.61
C GLY A 53 -3.54 -19.09 -2.69
N ASN A 54 -4.64 -19.39 -2.01
CA ASN A 54 -5.83 -18.53 -1.98
C ASN A 54 -5.69 -17.46 -0.90
N VAL A 55 -6.17 -16.25 -1.19
CA VAL A 55 -6.23 -15.17 -0.20
C VAL A 55 -7.55 -14.43 -0.35
N GLU A 56 -8.28 -14.31 0.74
CA GLU A 56 -9.56 -13.63 0.81
C GLU A 56 -9.50 -12.53 1.87
N ALA A 57 -10.19 -11.42 1.60
CA ALA A 57 -10.25 -10.30 2.52
C ALA A 57 -11.05 -10.68 3.77
N GLN A 58 -10.46 -10.53 4.94
CA GLN A 58 -11.10 -10.80 6.23
C GLN A 58 -11.58 -9.50 6.90
N PRO A 59 -12.89 -9.23 6.97
CA PRO A 59 -13.39 -7.98 7.54
C PRO A 59 -12.96 -7.73 9.00
N GLY A 60 -12.77 -8.80 9.78
CA GLY A 60 -12.30 -8.69 11.16
C GLY A 60 -10.91 -8.08 11.29
N LEU A 61 -10.00 -8.37 10.35
CA LEU A 61 -8.65 -7.77 10.34
C LEU A 61 -8.71 -6.28 10.01
N LEU A 62 -9.63 -5.90 9.12
CA LEU A 62 -9.85 -4.49 8.79
C LEU A 62 -10.39 -3.72 10.00
N GLU A 63 -11.30 -4.33 10.76
CA GLU A 63 -11.81 -3.73 11.99
C GLU A 63 -10.71 -3.56 13.05
N VAL A 64 -9.79 -4.52 13.19
CA VAL A 64 -8.62 -4.37 14.07
C VAL A 64 -7.77 -3.16 13.66
N VAL A 65 -7.51 -2.98 12.36
CA VAL A 65 -6.79 -1.80 11.85
C VAL A 65 -7.54 -0.51 12.19
N ARG A 66 -8.86 -0.49 12.04
CA ARG A 66 -9.70 0.67 12.41
C ARG A 66 -9.62 0.96 13.91
N GLN A 67 -9.72 -0.05 14.77
CA GLN A 67 -9.64 0.11 16.23
C GLN A 67 -8.27 0.63 16.67
N ASN A 68 -7.18 0.14 16.07
CA ASN A 68 -5.84 0.66 16.32
C ASN A 68 -5.71 2.12 15.87
N ALA A 69 -6.24 2.47 14.69
CA ALA A 69 -6.25 3.86 14.24
C ALA A 69 -7.02 4.78 15.18
N ILE A 70 -8.17 4.33 15.72
CA ILE A 70 -8.94 5.06 16.74
C ILE A 70 -8.13 5.22 18.03
N ALA A 71 -7.42 4.17 18.48
CA ALA A 71 -6.57 4.26 19.66
C ALA A 71 -5.45 5.30 19.50
N TYR A 72 -4.90 5.45 18.28
CA TYR A 72 -3.88 6.46 17.99
C TYR A 72 -4.47 7.85 17.73
N CYS A 73 -5.67 7.92 17.16
CA CYS A 73 -6.37 9.14 16.77
C CYS A 73 -7.85 9.03 17.17
N PRO A 74 -8.19 9.33 18.44
CA PRO A 74 -9.55 9.16 18.97
C PRO A 74 -10.69 9.80 18.16
N PRO A 75 -10.51 10.96 17.49
CA PRO A 75 -11.58 11.53 16.66
C PRO A 75 -12.10 10.57 15.58
N LEU A 76 -11.28 9.65 15.07
CA LEU A 76 -11.70 8.67 14.06
C LEU A 76 -12.84 7.76 14.53
N ALA A 77 -13.13 7.66 15.84
CA ALA A 77 -14.24 6.89 16.37
C ALA A 77 -15.61 7.38 15.87
N THR A 78 -15.73 8.68 15.55
CA THR A 78 -16.98 9.30 15.08
C THR A 78 -17.05 9.42 13.57
N ALA A 79 -16.05 8.92 12.85
CA ALA A 79 -15.98 9.04 11.40
C ALA A 79 -16.98 8.14 10.68
N GLU A 80 -17.54 8.65 9.59
CA GLU A 80 -18.32 7.87 8.64
C GLU A 80 -17.39 7.02 7.76
N ILE A 81 -17.73 5.74 7.56
CA ILE A 81 -17.01 4.88 6.60
C ILE A 81 -17.57 5.19 5.20
N ILE A 82 -16.80 5.90 4.40
CA ILE A 82 -17.18 6.27 3.03
C ILE A 82 -16.94 5.12 2.05
N HIS A 83 -15.84 4.39 2.25
CA HIS A 83 -15.45 3.32 1.34
C HIS A 83 -14.55 2.31 2.03
N THR A 84 -14.68 1.04 1.63
CA THR A 84 -13.75 -0.04 1.98
C THR A 84 -13.15 -0.57 0.68
N TRP A 85 -11.83 -0.75 0.68
CA TRP A 85 -11.08 -1.20 -0.48
C TRP A 85 -10.13 -2.33 -0.09
N TYR A 86 -9.85 -3.23 -1.03
CA TYR A 86 -8.74 -4.17 -0.91
C TYR A 86 -7.99 -4.33 -2.24
N GLY A 87 -6.75 -4.76 -2.14
CA GLY A 87 -5.92 -5.07 -3.31
C GLY A 87 -4.81 -6.06 -3.00
N LEU A 88 -4.30 -6.68 -4.06
CA LEU A 88 -3.22 -7.66 -3.98
C LEU A 88 -1.86 -6.99 -4.25
N ARG A 89 -0.94 -7.13 -3.30
CA ARG A 89 0.44 -6.63 -3.39
C ARG A 89 1.33 -7.72 -3.98
N PRO A 90 2.07 -7.46 -5.07
CA PRO A 90 3.02 -8.43 -5.60
C PRO A 90 4.24 -8.50 -4.68
N ARG A 91 4.41 -9.62 -3.95
CA ARG A 91 5.57 -9.86 -3.09
C ARG A 91 6.55 -10.85 -3.76
N PRO A 92 7.85 -10.56 -3.79
CA PRO A 92 8.85 -11.47 -4.34
C PRO A 92 9.09 -12.64 -3.39
N GLU A 93 9.44 -13.79 -3.95
CA GLU A 93 9.74 -15.01 -3.19
C GLU A 93 11.23 -15.30 -3.19
N GLY A 94 11.74 -15.79 -2.05
CA GLY A 94 13.16 -16.10 -1.90
C GLY A 94 14.11 -14.89 -1.93
N ARG A 95 13.58 -13.65 -1.91
CA ARG A 95 14.39 -12.43 -1.85
C ARG A 95 13.66 -11.25 -1.19
N PRO A 96 14.42 -10.28 -0.63
CA PRO A 96 13.83 -9.09 -0.01
C PRO A 96 13.56 -7.94 -1.00
N ALA A 97 14.25 -7.91 -2.14
CA ALA A 97 14.19 -6.82 -3.12
C ALA A 97 13.20 -7.11 -4.27
N PRO A 98 12.67 -6.07 -4.95
CA PRO A 98 11.86 -6.23 -6.16
C PRO A 98 12.60 -7.01 -7.26
N VAL A 99 11.83 -7.59 -8.18
CA VAL A 99 12.36 -8.25 -9.37
C VAL A 99 12.38 -7.22 -10.50
N ILE A 100 13.56 -6.65 -10.76
CA ILE A 100 13.80 -5.66 -11.81
C ILE A 100 14.96 -6.17 -12.68
N GLY A 101 14.75 -6.32 -13.99
CA GLY A 101 15.77 -6.75 -14.93
C GLY A 101 15.25 -7.66 -16.05
N GLN A 102 16.14 -8.13 -16.92
CA GLN A 102 15.78 -9.01 -18.03
C GLN A 102 15.30 -10.40 -17.57
N LEU A 103 14.31 -10.93 -18.28
CA LEU A 103 13.84 -12.30 -18.07
C LEU A 103 14.87 -13.31 -18.62
N PRO A 104 15.37 -14.26 -17.81
CA PRO A 104 16.34 -15.25 -18.28
C PRO A 104 15.84 -16.00 -19.51
N GLY A 105 16.70 -16.13 -20.52
CA GLY A 105 16.37 -16.78 -21.80
C GLY A 105 15.76 -15.85 -22.86
N TYR A 106 15.51 -14.59 -22.53
CA TYR A 106 14.97 -13.58 -23.46
C TYR A 106 15.87 -12.34 -23.46
N ASN A 107 16.13 -11.79 -24.65
CA ASN A 107 16.93 -10.58 -24.81
C ASN A 107 16.09 -9.29 -24.97
N ASN A 108 14.76 -9.43 -24.97
CA ASN A 108 13.81 -8.36 -25.29
C ASN A 108 12.63 -8.30 -24.30
N VAL A 109 12.74 -8.92 -23.14
CA VAL A 109 11.70 -8.94 -22.10
C VAL A 109 12.32 -8.54 -20.76
N TRP A 110 11.70 -7.55 -20.10
CA TRP A 110 12.09 -7.08 -18.76
C TRP A 110 10.96 -7.29 -17.77
N LEU A 111 11.33 -7.61 -16.53
CA LEU A 111 10.44 -7.65 -15.37
C LEU A 111 10.67 -6.40 -14.52
N ALA A 112 9.59 -5.85 -13.99
CA ALA A 112 9.61 -4.74 -13.03
C ALA A 112 8.44 -4.93 -12.04
N THR A 113 8.58 -5.90 -11.15
CA THR A 113 7.50 -6.34 -10.25
C THR A 113 8.04 -6.67 -8.85
N GLY A 114 7.17 -7.10 -7.94
CA GLY A 114 7.59 -7.55 -6.61
C GLY A 114 7.92 -6.41 -5.65
N HIS A 115 7.36 -5.22 -5.83
CA HIS A 115 7.60 -4.07 -4.95
C HIS A 115 6.87 -4.15 -3.60
N TYR A 116 5.99 -5.14 -3.42
CA TYR A 116 5.22 -5.38 -2.21
C TYR A 116 4.50 -4.11 -1.70
N ARG A 117 4.88 -3.56 -0.54
CA ARG A 117 4.27 -2.36 0.06
C ARG A 117 4.82 -1.04 -0.53
N ASN A 118 5.94 -1.09 -1.25
CA ASN A 118 6.69 0.10 -1.65
C ASN A 118 6.55 0.43 -3.14
N GLY A 119 5.53 -0.12 -3.82
CA GLY A 119 5.33 0.08 -5.26
C GLY A 119 5.25 1.55 -5.67
N VAL A 120 4.41 2.34 -5.01
CA VAL A 120 4.27 3.78 -5.31
C VAL A 120 5.58 4.54 -5.03
N LEU A 121 6.21 4.26 -3.88
CA LEU A 121 7.48 4.89 -3.49
C LEU A 121 8.61 4.61 -4.49
N LEU A 122 8.71 3.36 -4.96
CA LEU A 122 9.79 2.89 -5.82
C LEU A 122 9.49 3.02 -7.32
N ALA A 123 8.26 3.37 -7.71
CA ALA A 123 7.86 3.47 -9.11
C ALA A 123 8.76 4.41 -9.94
N PRO A 124 9.09 5.64 -9.48
CA PRO A 124 9.93 6.55 -10.28
C PRO A 124 11.34 5.97 -10.55
N ALA A 125 12.00 5.45 -9.51
CA ALA A 125 13.33 4.84 -9.64
C ALA A 125 13.30 3.59 -10.52
N THR A 126 12.26 2.75 -10.37
CA THR A 126 12.08 1.54 -11.20
C THR A 126 11.91 1.90 -12.67
N ALA A 127 11.12 2.95 -12.97
CA ALA A 127 10.91 3.41 -14.35
C ALA A 127 12.20 3.93 -14.98
N GLN A 128 13.02 4.68 -14.23
CA GLN A 128 14.32 5.16 -14.69
C GLN A 128 15.26 4.00 -15.03
N LEU A 129 15.39 3.00 -14.14
CA LEU A 129 16.23 1.83 -14.36
C LEU A 129 15.80 1.05 -15.62
N ILE A 130 14.51 0.75 -15.77
CA ILE A 130 14.01 0.03 -16.95
C ILE A 130 14.22 0.83 -18.24
N ARG A 131 14.04 2.15 -18.20
CA ARG A 131 14.30 3.01 -19.35
C ARG A 131 15.76 2.92 -19.79
N GLU A 132 16.70 2.98 -18.85
CA GLU A 132 18.14 2.90 -19.12
C GLU A 132 18.52 1.54 -19.73
N GLU A 133 17.94 0.46 -19.23
CA GLU A 133 18.14 -0.89 -19.77
C GLU A 133 17.61 -1.06 -21.20
N ILE A 134 16.46 -0.44 -21.53
CA ILE A 134 15.83 -0.55 -22.85
C ILE A 134 16.54 0.30 -23.90
N ILE A 135 16.85 1.55 -23.57
CA ILE A 135 17.48 2.50 -24.51
C ILE A 135 18.98 2.23 -24.63
N GLY A 136 19.56 1.50 -23.67
CA GLY A 136 20.99 1.43 -23.44
C GLY A 136 21.47 2.66 -22.67
N SER A 137 22.44 2.46 -21.77
CA SER A 137 23.13 3.59 -21.16
C SER A 137 23.88 4.33 -22.26
N GLY A 138 23.35 5.47 -22.72
CA GLY A 138 24.09 6.37 -23.59
C GLY A 138 25.40 6.74 -22.90
N LYS A 139 26.49 6.18 -23.39
CA LYS A 139 27.82 6.78 -23.27
C LYS A 139 28.03 7.69 -24.46
#